data_AF-A0A1F7PHJ2-F1
#
_entry.id   AF-A0A1F7PHJ2-F1
#
_cell.length_a   1.000
_cell.length_b   1.000
_cell.length_c   1.000
_cell.angle_alpha   90.00
_cell.angle_beta   90.00
_cell.angle_gamma   90.00
#
_symmetry.space_group_name_H-M   'P 1'
#
loop_
_entity.id
_entity.type
_entity.pdbx_description
1 polymer ?
#
loop_
_entity_poly.entity_id
_entity_poly.type
_entity_poly.pdbx_seq_one_letter_code
_entity_poly.pdbx_strand_id
1 'polypeptide(L)'
;MTRLLRVAWLALALGGCALLDVVRPPVDELRRADQLAAGGDYVAAVAAYDDYLARHAAAREAPRARASRDTLAAVLAARAEVARLREELAQLQTALAGREADLARLRQDLARREAELEQLKQIDERTMRRRR
;
A
#
# COMPACT_ATOMS: atom_id res chain seq x y z
N MET A 1 -50.70 -37.51 -22.96
CA MET A 1 -50.84 -36.03 -22.85
C MET A 1 -50.31 -35.45 -21.53
N THR A 2 -50.27 -36.20 -20.41
CA THR A 2 -49.80 -35.70 -19.10
C THR A 2 -48.29 -35.54 -18.95
N ARG A 3 -47.47 -36.28 -19.71
CA ARG A 3 -45.99 -36.19 -19.68
C ARG A 3 -45.46 -34.91 -20.35
N LEU A 4 -46.07 -34.50 -21.46
CA LEU A 4 -45.67 -33.27 -22.18
C LEU A 4 -45.98 -32.01 -21.37
N LEU A 5 -47.12 -32.00 -20.66
CA LEU A 5 -47.49 -30.94 -19.72
C LEU A 5 -46.50 -30.79 -18.55
N ARG A 6 -45.96 -31.91 -18.03
CA ARG A 6 -44.96 -31.88 -16.94
C ARG A 6 -43.60 -31.36 -17.41
N VAL A 7 -43.17 -31.71 -18.62
CA VAL A 7 -41.91 -31.22 -19.19
C VAL A 7 -41.99 -29.71 -19.50
N ALA A 8 -43.13 -29.24 -20.01
CA ALA A 8 -43.36 -27.81 -20.23
C ALA A 8 -43.34 -27.00 -18.93
N TRP A 9 -43.92 -27.54 -17.84
CA TRP A 9 -43.90 -26.90 -16.52
C TRP A 9 -42.49 -26.86 -15.90
N LEU A 10 -41.70 -27.94 -16.06
CA LEU A 10 -40.31 -27.98 -15.59
C LEU A 10 -39.41 -26.99 -16.35
N ALA A 11 -39.60 -26.85 -17.66
CA ALA A 11 -38.87 -25.88 -18.47
C ALA A 11 -39.22 -24.43 -18.10
N LEU A 12 -40.47 -24.15 -17.74
CA LEU A 12 -40.91 -22.83 -17.30
C LEU A 12 -40.32 -22.47 -15.92
N ALA A 13 -40.25 -23.44 -15.01
CA ALA A 13 -39.67 -23.24 -13.67
C ALA A 13 -38.13 -23.05 -13.71
N LEU A 14 -37.43 -23.77 -14.59
CA LEU A 14 -35.99 -23.60 -14.79
C LEU A 14 -35.63 -22.34 -15.59
N GLY A 15 -36.48 -21.92 -16.54
CA GLY A 15 -36.33 -20.65 -17.26
C GLY A 15 -36.58 -19.41 -16.40
N GLY A 16 -37.40 -19.53 -15.35
CA GLY A 16 -37.69 -18.45 -14.41
C GLY A 16 -36.48 -18.01 -13.58
N CYS A 17 -35.55 -18.93 -13.25
CA CYS A 17 -34.36 -18.60 -12.46
C CYS A 17 -33.31 -17.79 -13.26
N ALA A 18 -33.24 -17.96 -14.59
CA ALA A 18 -32.28 -17.23 -15.42
C ALA A 18 -32.70 -15.77 -15.68
N LEU A 19 -34.00 -15.45 -15.62
CA LEU A 19 -34.48 -14.07 -15.77
C LEU A 19 -34.33 -13.23 -14.49
N LEU A 20 -34.26 -13.86 -13.32
CA LEU A 20 -34.11 -13.17 -12.03
C LEU A 20 -32.71 -12.57 -11.82
N ASP A 21 -31.67 -13.14 -12.42
CA ASP A 21 -30.33 -12.55 -12.42
C ASP A 21 -30.23 -11.28 -13.28
N VAL A 22 -31.14 -11.10 -14.25
CA VAL A 22 -31.14 -9.94 -15.17
C VAL A 22 -31.80 -8.70 -14.53
N VAL A 23 -32.59 -8.87 -13.47
CA VAL A 23 -33.34 -7.79 -12.80
C VAL A 23 -32.91 -7.68 -11.33
N ARG A 24 -31.61 -7.60 -11.07
CA ARG A 24 -31.13 -7.20 -9.75
C ARG A 24 -31.42 -5.70 -9.58
N PRO A 25 -32.16 -5.27 -8.54
CA PRO A 25 -32.47 -3.87 -8.39
C PRO A 25 -31.18 -3.08 -8.08
N PRO A 26 -31.02 -1.87 -8.64
CA PRO A 26 -29.81 -1.04 -8.48
C PRO A 26 -29.47 -0.73 -7.01
N VAL A 27 -30.48 -0.78 -6.13
CA VAL A 27 -30.33 -0.58 -4.68
C VAL A 27 -29.51 -1.69 -4.02
N ASP A 28 -29.59 -2.93 -4.51
CA ASP A 28 -28.83 -4.04 -3.94
C ASP A 28 -27.36 -4.01 -4.30
N GLU A 29 -27.01 -3.50 -5.49
CA GLU A 29 -25.62 -3.29 -5.91
C GLU A 29 -24.95 -2.19 -5.08
N LEU A 30 -25.62 -1.06 -4.93
CA LEU A 30 -25.10 0.05 -4.12
C LEU A 30 -24.97 -0.34 -2.63
N ARG A 31 -25.93 -1.09 -2.09
CA ARG A 31 -25.87 -1.61 -0.72
C ARG A 31 -24.67 -2.54 -0.53
N ARG A 32 -24.34 -3.37 -1.52
CA ARG A 32 -23.14 -4.22 -1.47
C ARG A 32 -21.86 -3.38 -1.45
N ALA A 33 -21.77 -2.35 -2.27
CA ALA A 33 -20.62 -1.43 -2.27
C ALA A 33 -20.47 -0.74 -0.90
N ASP A 34 -21.57 -0.23 -0.33
CA ASP A 34 -21.60 0.37 1.02
C ASP A 34 -21.16 -0.64 2.11
N GLN A 35 -21.55 -1.92 2.00
CA GLN A 35 -21.13 -2.97 2.93
C GLN A 35 -19.63 -3.28 2.84
N LEU A 36 -19.06 -3.32 1.64
CA LEU A 36 -17.62 -3.50 1.44
C LEU A 36 -16.85 -2.32 2.04
N ALA A 37 -17.34 -1.10 1.84
CA ALA A 37 -16.76 0.09 2.43
C ALA A 37 -16.82 0.05 3.97
N ALA A 38 -17.97 -0.32 4.55
CA ALA A 38 -18.12 -0.48 5.99
C ALA A 38 -17.24 -1.61 6.57
N GLY A 39 -17.04 -2.68 5.79
CA GLY A 39 -16.15 -3.79 6.12
C GLY A 39 -14.66 -3.47 6.02
N GLY A 40 -14.29 -2.28 5.52
CA GLY A 40 -12.90 -1.84 5.36
C GLY A 40 -12.21 -2.35 4.09
N ASP A 41 -12.90 -3.13 3.26
CA ASP A 41 -12.40 -3.58 1.97
C ASP A 41 -12.62 -2.49 0.92
N TYR A 42 -11.81 -1.44 1.03
CA TYR A 42 -11.93 -0.25 0.18
C TYR A 42 -11.61 -0.53 -1.29
N VAL A 43 -10.76 -1.53 -1.57
CA VAL A 43 -10.42 -1.91 -2.96
C VAL A 43 -11.63 -2.53 -3.62
N ALA A 44 -12.26 -3.53 -2.99
CA ALA A 44 -13.48 -4.13 -3.50
C ALA A 44 -14.64 -3.13 -3.54
N ALA A 45 -14.74 -2.24 -2.54
CA ALA A 45 -15.77 -1.20 -2.51
C ALA A 45 -15.66 -0.22 -3.68
N VAL A 46 -14.44 0.27 -4.00
CA VAL A 46 -14.21 1.16 -5.14
C VAL A 46 -14.63 0.48 -6.45
N ALA A 47 -14.21 -0.77 -6.66
CA ALA A 47 -14.60 -1.54 -7.84
C ALA A 47 -16.13 -1.72 -7.93
N ALA A 48 -16.80 -1.99 -6.80
CA ALA A 48 -18.25 -2.13 -6.76
C ALA A 48 -18.99 -0.81 -7.06
N TYR A 49 -18.47 0.34 -6.59
CA TYR A 49 -19.02 1.65 -6.95
C TYR A 49 -18.78 1.97 -8.43
N ASP A 50 -17.63 1.63 -9.00
CA ASP A 50 -17.33 1.85 -10.42
C ASP A 50 -18.26 1.03 -11.32
N ASP A 51 -18.47 -0.25 -10.98
CA ASP A 51 -19.44 -1.13 -11.64
C ASP A 51 -20.86 -0.56 -11.61
N TYR A 52 -21.30 -0.10 -10.43
CA TYR A 52 -22.61 0.55 -10.27
C TYR A 52 -22.72 1.80 -11.14
N LEU A 53 -21.69 2.66 -11.13
CA LEU A 53 -21.67 3.91 -11.90
C LEU A 53 -21.63 3.68 -13.41
N ALA A 54 -21.00 2.60 -13.87
CA ALA A 54 -20.98 2.21 -15.28
C ALA A 54 -22.38 1.84 -15.79
N ARG A 55 -23.19 1.16 -14.97
CA ARG A 55 -24.55 0.74 -15.33
C ARG A 55 -25.62 1.80 -15.02
N HIS A 56 -25.37 2.65 -14.03
CA HIS A 56 -26.36 3.57 -13.45
C HIS A 56 -25.87 5.02 -13.39
N ALA A 57 -25.19 5.49 -14.43
CA ALA A 57 -24.59 6.83 -14.46
C ALA A 57 -25.57 8.00 -14.21
N ALA A 58 -26.85 7.82 -14.58
CA ALA A 58 -27.93 8.82 -14.43
C ALA A 58 -28.87 8.54 -13.23
N ALA A 59 -28.58 7.52 -12.41
CA ALA A 59 -29.37 7.27 -11.21
C ALA A 59 -29.23 8.43 -10.21
N ARG A 60 -30.28 8.63 -9.40
CA ARG A 60 -30.31 9.70 -8.39
C ARG A 60 -29.15 9.59 -7.40
N GLU A 61 -28.72 8.36 -7.11
CA GLU A 61 -27.65 8.04 -6.16
C GLU A 61 -26.25 8.14 -6.78
N ALA A 62 -26.12 8.29 -8.11
CA ALA A 62 -24.84 8.32 -8.80
C ALA A 62 -23.87 9.42 -8.27
N PRO A 63 -24.30 10.65 -7.96
CA PRO A 63 -23.41 11.65 -7.36
C PRO A 63 -22.85 11.21 -5.99
N ARG A 64 -23.66 10.57 -5.15
CA ARG A 64 -23.21 10.02 -3.87
C ARG A 64 -22.22 8.88 -4.09
N ALA A 65 -22.52 7.96 -5.00
CA ALA A 65 -21.63 6.84 -5.31
C ALA A 65 -20.27 7.33 -5.84
N ARG A 66 -20.23 8.38 -6.69
CA ARG A 66 -18.98 9.02 -7.12
C ARG A 66 -18.19 9.58 -5.94
N ALA A 67 -18.83 10.37 -5.08
CA ALA A 67 -18.17 10.95 -3.91
C ALA A 67 -17.62 9.86 -2.96
N SER A 68 -18.38 8.79 -2.72
CA SER A 68 -17.91 7.63 -1.94
C SER A 68 -16.73 6.94 -2.62
N ARG A 69 -16.79 6.70 -3.93
CA ARG A 69 -15.70 6.10 -4.70
C ARG A 69 -14.43 6.94 -4.66
N ASP A 70 -14.55 8.25 -4.89
CA ASP A 70 -13.44 9.20 -4.91
C ASP A 70 -12.75 9.30 -3.54
N THR A 71 -13.53 9.34 -2.46
CA THR A 71 -12.97 9.39 -1.09
C THR A 71 -12.22 8.11 -0.75
N LEU A 72 -12.77 6.94 -1.09
CA LEU A 72 -12.08 5.66 -0.86
C LEU A 72 -10.82 5.52 -1.73
N ALA A 73 -10.85 5.96 -2.99
CA ALA A 73 -9.68 5.99 -3.85
C ALA A 73 -8.58 6.90 -3.28
N ALA A 74 -8.95 8.08 -2.78
CA ALA A 74 -8.00 8.99 -2.11
C ALA A 74 -7.40 8.36 -0.84
N VAL A 75 -8.19 7.65 -0.04
CA VAL A 75 -7.69 6.92 1.14
C VAL A 75 -6.70 5.82 0.75
N LEU A 76 -6.99 5.05 -0.30
CA LEU A 76 -6.08 4.02 -0.81
C LEU A 76 -4.76 4.62 -1.30
N ALA A 77 -4.82 5.73 -2.06
CA ALA A 77 -3.64 6.44 -2.51
C ALA A 77 -2.80 6.97 -1.33
N ALA A 78 -3.45 7.56 -0.32
CA ALA A 78 -2.77 8.03 0.88
C ALA A 78 -2.11 6.87 1.66
N ARG A 79 -2.75 5.70 1.74
CA ARG A 79 -2.15 4.51 2.37
C ARG A 79 -0.91 4.03 1.62
N ALA A 80 -0.95 4.02 0.29
CA ALA A 80 0.20 3.65 -0.53
C ALA A 80 1.36 4.64 -0.34
N GLU A 81 1.07 5.94 -0.28
CA GLU A 81 2.08 6.97 -0.04
C GLU A 81 2.71 6.85 1.35
N VAL A 82 1.90 6.59 2.39
CA VAL A 82 2.43 6.33 3.74
C VAL A 82 3.33 5.10 3.77
N ALA A 83 3.01 4.04 3.02
CA ALA A 83 3.87 2.87 2.92
C ALA A 83 5.21 3.20 2.27
N ARG A 84 5.18 3.93 1.13
CA ARG A 84 6.39 4.41 0.45
C ARG A 84 7.27 5.27 1.35
N LEU A 85 6.69 6.24 2.04
CA LEU A 85 7.44 7.11 2.96
C LEU A 85 8.07 6.34 4.12
N ARG A 86 7.42 5.27 4.62
CA ARG A 86 8.01 4.41 5.64
C ARG A 86 9.21 3.64 5.12
N GLU A 87 9.17 3.15 3.90
CA GLU A 87 10.31 2.49 3.26
C GLU A 87 11.47 3.47 3.05
N GLU A 88 11.20 4.67 2.55
CA GLU A 88 12.20 5.73 2.39
C GLU A 88 12.85 6.10 3.73
N LEU A 89 12.05 6.25 4.80
CA LEU A 89 12.57 6.51 6.14
C LEU A 89 13.46 5.37 6.66
N ALA A 90 13.09 4.11 6.44
CA ALA A 90 13.89 2.96 6.85
C ALA A 90 15.24 2.91 6.10
N GLN A 91 15.25 3.26 4.82
CA GLN A 91 16.47 3.37 4.02
C GLN A 91 17.37 4.50 4.53
N LEU A 92 16.80 5.66 4.83
CA LEU A 92 17.54 6.81 5.37
C LEU A 92 18.15 6.49 6.74
N GLN A 93 17.42 5.80 7.62
CA GLN A 93 17.96 5.35 8.91
C GLN A 93 19.13 4.39 8.74
N THR A 94 19.03 3.45 7.81
CA THR A 94 20.13 2.53 7.49
C THR A 94 21.35 3.27 6.96
N ALA A 95 21.14 4.23 6.05
CA ALA A 95 22.22 5.07 5.51
C ALA A 95 22.88 5.93 6.59
N LEU A 96 22.11 6.49 7.52
CA LEU A 96 22.61 7.26 8.64
C LEU A 96 23.47 6.39 9.57
N ALA A 97 22.99 5.21 9.95
CA ALA A 97 23.75 4.27 10.77
C ALA A 97 25.08 3.86 10.09
N GLY A 98 25.08 3.66 8.77
CA GLY A 98 26.31 3.43 8.00
C GLY A 98 27.30 4.60 8.10
N ARG A 99 26.82 5.83 7.92
CA ARG A 99 27.66 7.04 8.06
C ARG A 99 28.20 7.22 9.47
N GLU A 100 27.40 6.92 10.50
CA GLU A 100 27.85 6.97 11.89
C GLU A 100 28.96 5.96 12.16
N ALA A 101 28.87 4.74 11.61
CA ALA A 101 29.92 3.74 11.70
C ALA A 101 31.20 4.18 10.99
N ASP A 102 31.09 4.77 9.80
CA ASP A 102 32.23 5.31 9.06
C ASP A 102 32.90 6.47 9.81
N LEU A 103 32.12 7.38 10.40
CA LEU A 103 32.65 8.45 11.25
C LEU A 103 33.36 7.89 12.50
N ALA A 104 32.84 6.83 13.11
CA ALA A 104 33.49 6.18 14.24
C ALA A 104 34.84 5.58 13.84
N ARG A 105 34.91 4.92 12.68
CA ARG A 105 36.17 4.37 12.13
C ARG A 105 37.19 5.48 11.84
N LEU A 106 36.77 6.55 11.17
CA LEU A 106 37.65 7.70 10.88
C LEU A 106 38.21 8.33 12.15
N ARG A 107 37.41 8.42 13.22
CA ARG A 107 37.89 8.91 14.53
C ARG A 107 38.94 7.97 15.14
N GLN A 108 38.75 6.66 15.04
CA GLN A 108 39.74 5.69 15.50
C GLN A 108 41.05 5.78 14.71
N ASP A 109 40.95 5.91 13.38
CA ASP A 109 42.10 6.07 12.51
C ASP A 109 42.87 7.35 12.82
N LEU A 110 42.17 8.48 13.04
CA LEU A 110 42.81 9.73 13.45
C LEU A 110 43.55 9.59 14.80
N ALA A 111 42.90 9.01 15.81
CA ALA A 111 43.52 8.79 17.12
C ALA A 111 44.77 7.90 17.02
N ARG A 112 44.73 6.88 16.17
CA ARG A 112 45.88 6.02 15.90
C ARG A 112 47.01 6.80 15.23
N ARG A 113 46.71 7.61 14.22
CA ARG A 113 47.72 8.44 13.52
C ARG A 113 48.36 9.46 14.46
N GLU A 114 47.58 10.08 15.34
CA GLU A 114 48.10 10.98 16.37
C GLU A 114 49.07 10.27 17.31
N ALA A 115 48.74 9.05 17.77
CA ALA A 115 49.63 8.25 18.60
C ALA A 115 50.92 7.84 17.85
N GLU A 116 50.82 7.43 16.58
CA GLU A 116 51.98 7.12 15.72
C GLU A 116 52.90 8.34 15.55
N LEU A 117 52.33 9.53 15.33
CA LEU A 117 53.10 10.78 15.21
C LEU A 117 53.81 11.14 16.52
N GLU A 118 53.15 10.97 17.66
CA GLU A 118 53.76 11.24 18.96
C GLU A 118 54.93 10.29 19.26
N GLN A 119 54.78 9.01 18.92
CA GLN A 119 55.88 8.05 19.03
C GLN A 119 57.06 8.43 18.14
N LEU A 120 56.82 8.85 16.90
CA LEU A 120 57.88 9.29 15.98
C LEU A 120 58.62 10.51 16.52
N LYS A 121 57.92 11.50 17.08
CA LYS A 121 58.55 12.67 17.72
C LYS A 121 59.47 12.24 18.87
N GLN A 122 59.01 11.35 19.74
CA GLN A 122 59.82 10.85 20.85
C GLN A 122 61.07 10.10 20.37
N ILE A 123 60.96 9.32 19.29
CA ILE A 123 62.11 8.62 18.68
C ILE A 123 63.10 9.64 18.12
N ASP A 124 62.62 10.66 17.40
CA ASP A 124 63.46 11.71 16.84
C ASP A 124 64.21 12.48 17.93
N GLU A 125 63.52 12.91 18.99
CA GLU A 125 64.14 13.57 20.14
C GLU A 125 65.22 12.72 20.81
N ARG A 126 64.94 11.42 21.03
CA ARG A 126 65.93 10.48 21.59
C ARG A 126 67.14 10.33 20.68
N THR A 127 66.93 10.30 19.37
CA THR A 127 68.00 10.17 18.38
C THR A 127 68.86 11.43 18.34
N MET A 128 68.25 12.62 18.39
CA MET A 128 68.94 13.90 18.45
C MET A 128 69.76 14.05 19.73
N ARG A 129 69.23 13.64 20.89
CA ARG A 129 69.98 13.65 22.17
C ARG A 129 71.20 12.74 22.15
N ARG A 130 71.13 11.58 21.48
CA ARG A 130 72.27 10.65 21.36
C ARG A 130 73.39 11.15 20.43
N ARG A 131 73.08 12.08 19.53
CA ARG A 131 74.03 12.63 18.55
C ARG A 131 74.76 13.89 19.04
N ARG A 132 74.31 14.50 20.15
CA ARG A 132 74.98 15.62 20.81
C ARG A 132 75.89 15.11 21.92
#